data_AF-A0A174A628-F1
#
_entry.id   AF-A0A174A628-F1
#
_cell.length_a   1.000
_cell.length_b   1.000
_cell.length_c   1.000
_cell.angle_alpha   90.00
_cell.angle_beta   90.00
_cell.angle_gamma   90.00
#
_symmetry.space_group_name_H-M   'P 1'
#
loop_
_entity.id
_entity.type
_entity.pdbx_description
1 polymer ?
#
loop_
_entity_poly.entity_id
_entity_poly.type
_entity_poly.pdbx_seq_one_letter_code
_entity_poly.pdbx_strand_id
1 'polypeptide(L)'
;MKKILILLLSLLPVITFTACDDKDDIRKDIDELNARLDALTDNLESLNTSIKSFQEAMQGIVLITEYSMDEKGNYTLKMSDGMELTVYSGLPDEDIPVLGVSEDGYWTYTLNGETIKLSSKAKPEDGKDGETPTISIDEEGYWCYTIAGGETQRIGGPYNIADITKIPGSIFADVVVKDNVMTFSFVGGGTTDIPLLGGLNMTFADGATSLTSVTIAKNTLKELKVEQINVDKIIIDPTPLMVDLTDTSLTIQTTGVDPGVYDVHFQIFSKEGYRLIKSLKVTVSE
;
A
#
# COMPACT_ATOMS: atom_id res chain seq x y z
N MET A 1 -17.65 87.53 -14.92
CA MET A 1 -16.50 88.32 -15.44
C MET A 1 -15.30 87.38 -15.61
N LYS A 2 -14.62 87.44 -16.79
CA LYS A 2 -13.28 86.90 -17.17
C LYS A 2 -13.03 85.38 -16.98
N LYS A 3 -12.99 84.53 -18.02
CA LYS A 3 -11.96 84.30 -19.08
C LYS A 3 -10.53 84.03 -18.57
N ILE A 4 -10.00 82.84 -18.92
CA ILE A 4 -8.61 82.39 -19.25
C ILE A 4 -8.65 80.85 -19.08
N LEU A 5 -8.77 79.97 -20.08
CA LEU A 5 -7.89 79.58 -21.21
C LEU A 5 -6.43 79.27 -20.80
N ILE A 6 -6.07 77.96 -20.83
CA ILE A 6 -4.77 77.30 -21.15
C ILE A 6 -4.99 75.84 -20.66
N LEU A 7 -5.27 74.83 -21.48
CA LEU A 7 -4.46 74.19 -22.53
C LEU A 7 -3.12 73.67 -22.01
N LEU A 8 -3.15 72.49 -21.39
CA LEU A 8 -2.03 71.54 -21.45
C LEU A 8 -2.57 70.11 -21.40
N LEU A 9 -2.93 69.67 -22.60
CA LEU A 9 -2.91 68.31 -23.06
C LEU A 9 -1.47 67.79 -22.96
N SER A 10 -1.15 67.01 -21.92
CA SER A 10 -0.01 66.09 -21.97
C SER A 10 -0.18 64.97 -20.96
N LEU A 11 -0.39 63.77 -21.52
CA LEU A 11 -0.28 62.45 -20.89
C LEU A 11 -1.24 62.17 -19.73
N LEU A 12 -2.37 61.54 -20.08
CA LEU A 12 -2.94 60.48 -19.25
C LEU A 12 -1.99 59.27 -19.41
N PRO A 13 -1.23 58.82 -18.38
CA PRO A 13 -0.75 57.46 -18.38
C PRO A 13 -1.97 56.59 -18.10
N VAL A 14 -2.18 55.61 -18.99
CA VAL A 14 -2.96 54.42 -18.71
C VAL A 14 -2.41 53.82 -17.40
N ILE A 15 -3.10 54.06 -16.28
CA ILE A 15 -2.86 53.25 -15.08
C ILE A 15 -3.54 51.92 -15.38
N THR A 16 -2.77 51.00 -15.96
CA THR A 16 -3.03 49.58 -15.83
C THR A 16 -3.02 49.30 -14.33
N PHE A 17 -4.20 49.14 -13.73
CA PHE A 17 -4.30 48.39 -12.49
C PHE A 17 -3.79 46.98 -12.82
N THR A 18 -2.53 46.72 -12.48
CA THR A 18 -2.01 45.36 -12.37
C THR A 18 -2.76 44.71 -11.22
N ALA A 19 -3.83 44.00 -11.57
CA ALA A 19 -4.45 43.03 -10.70
C ALA A 19 -3.61 41.73 -10.77
N CYS A 20 -2.57 41.66 -9.95
CA CYS A 20 -1.76 40.47 -9.62
C CYS A 20 -1.18 40.83 -8.24
N ASP A 21 -1.41 40.10 -7.15
CA ASP A 21 -1.01 38.70 -6.99
C ASP A 21 -2.00 37.82 -6.18
N ASP A 22 -2.94 38.40 -5.43
CA ASP A 22 -3.74 37.62 -4.46
C ASP A 22 -4.67 36.56 -5.10
N LYS A 23 -5.05 36.73 -6.37
CA LYS A 23 -6.00 35.82 -7.03
C LYS A 23 -5.35 34.54 -7.55
N ASP A 24 -4.06 34.58 -7.86
CA ASP A 24 -3.33 33.39 -8.31
C ASP A 24 -2.86 32.56 -7.10
N ASP A 25 -2.53 33.20 -5.97
CA ASP A 25 -2.28 32.52 -4.69
C ASP A 25 -3.53 31.79 -4.18
N ILE A 26 -4.72 32.42 -4.23
CA ILE A 26 -5.98 31.76 -3.85
C ILE A 26 -6.30 30.55 -4.73
N ARG A 27 -5.95 30.59 -6.03
CA ARG A 27 -6.15 29.44 -6.93
C ARG A 27 -5.22 28.30 -6.59
N LYS A 28 -3.95 28.61 -6.30
CA LYS A 28 -2.97 27.62 -5.87
C LYS A 28 -3.40 26.94 -4.56
N ASP A 29 -3.87 27.71 -3.58
CA ASP A 29 -4.36 27.17 -2.31
C ASP A 29 -5.58 26.24 -2.52
N ILE A 30 -6.49 26.59 -3.43
CA ILE A 30 -7.65 25.75 -3.79
C ILE A 30 -7.19 24.45 -4.46
N ASP A 31 -6.23 24.53 -5.38
CA ASP A 31 -5.70 23.35 -6.08
C ASP A 31 -4.96 22.42 -5.09
N GLU A 32 -4.20 22.98 -4.15
CA GLU A 32 -3.56 22.21 -3.07
C GLU A 32 -4.59 21.56 -2.12
N LEU A 33 -5.66 22.27 -1.78
CA LEU A 33 -6.76 21.73 -0.97
C LEU A 33 -7.50 20.60 -1.70
N ASN A 34 -7.75 20.74 -2.99
CA ASN A 34 -8.36 19.70 -3.81
C ASN A 34 -7.45 18.47 -3.90
N ALA A 35 -6.15 18.65 -4.14
CA ALA A 35 -5.20 17.54 -4.16
C ALA A 35 -5.14 16.80 -2.81
N ARG A 36 -5.23 17.52 -1.69
CA ARG A 36 -5.34 16.91 -0.35
C ARG A 36 -6.65 16.14 -0.16
N LEU A 37 -7.76 16.67 -0.67
CA LEU A 37 -9.07 16.03 -0.60
C LEU A 37 -9.12 14.73 -1.41
N ASP A 38 -8.56 14.75 -2.62
CA ASP A 38 -8.46 13.57 -3.48
C ASP A 38 -7.59 12.51 -2.80
N ALA A 39 -6.41 12.89 -2.28
CA ALA A 39 -5.54 11.97 -1.54
C ALA A 39 -6.23 11.38 -0.30
N LEU A 40 -7.04 12.17 0.42
CA LEU A 40 -7.80 11.68 1.57
C LEU A 40 -8.92 10.71 1.17
N THR A 41 -9.53 10.94 -0.01
CA THR A 41 -10.54 10.04 -0.58
C THR A 41 -9.91 8.70 -0.97
N ASP A 42 -8.79 8.72 -1.68
CA ASP A 42 -8.05 7.51 -2.07
C ASP A 42 -7.58 6.72 -0.84
N ASN A 43 -7.09 7.41 0.20
CA ASN A 43 -6.71 6.79 1.46
C ASN A 43 -7.89 6.11 2.15
N LEU A 44 -9.08 6.71 2.13
CA LEU A 44 -10.28 6.11 2.72
C LEU A 44 -10.72 4.85 1.96
N GLU A 45 -10.68 4.85 0.63
CA GLU A 45 -10.99 3.67 -0.19
C GLU A 45 -9.99 2.53 0.07
N SER A 46 -8.70 2.86 0.14
CA SER A 46 -7.63 1.91 0.46
C SER A 46 -7.80 1.30 1.86
N LEU A 47 -8.15 2.11 2.87
CA LEU A 47 -8.43 1.63 4.22
C LEU A 47 -9.65 0.70 4.25
N ASN A 48 -10.74 1.08 3.61
CA ASN A 48 -11.94 0.23 3.53
C ASN A 48 -11.64 -1.11 2.86
N THR A 49 -10.83 -1.11 1.80
CA THR A 49 -10.38 -2.33 1.11
C THR A 49 -9.54 -3.20 2.02
N SER A 50 -8.55 -2.61 2.70
CA SER A 50 -7.67 -3.32 3.64
C SER A 50 -8.45 -3.95 4.80
N ILE A 51 -9.43 -3.22 5.36
CA ILE A 51 -10.33 -3.72 6.41
C ILE A 51 -11.11 -4.93 5.91
N LYS A 52 -11.66 -4.85 4.70
CA LYS A 52 -12.41 -5.96 4.09
C LYS A 52 -11.52 -7.18 3.89
N SER A 53 -10.32 -7.02 3.32
CA SER A 53 -9.38 -8.12 3.08
C SER A 53 -8.99 -8.81 4.39
N PHE A 54 -8.74 -8.05 5.46
CA PHE A 54 -8.43 -8.61 6.77
C PHE A 54 -9.63 -9.36 7.39
N GLN A 55 -10.85 -8.83 7.26
CA GLN A 55 -12.07 -9.52 7.71
C GLN A 55 -12.32 -10.82 6.94
N GLU A 56 -12.10 -10.83 5.63
CA GLU A 56 -12.21 -12.02 4.80
C GLU A 56 -11.14 -13.06 5.18
N ALA A 57 -9.94 -12.62 5.57
CA ALA A 57 -8.90 -13.48 6.13
C ALA A 57 -9.30 -14.11 7.47
N MET A 58 -9.82 -13.31 8.40
CA MET A 58 -10.32 -13.79 9.69
C MET A 58 -11.47 -14.79 9.55
N GLN A 59 -12.32 -14.62 8.53
CA GLN A 59 -13.45 -15.52 8.24
C GLN A 59 -13.03 -16.75 7.43
N GLY A 60 -11.76 -16.85 7.00
CA GLY A 60 -11.26 -17.92 6.14
C GLY A 60 -11.82 -17.90 4.72
N ILE A 61 -12.38 -16.77 4.27
CA ILE A 61 -12.88 -16.56 2.91
C ILE A 61 -11.71 -16.39 1.94
N VAL A 62 -10.71 -15.61 2.36
CA VAL A 62 -9.46 -15.35 1.65
C VAL A 62 -8.32 -15.86 2.53
N LEU A 63 -7.30 -16.46 1.94
CA LEU A 63 -6.20 -17.09 2.68
C LEU A 63 -4.90 -16.32 2.49
N ILE A 64 -4.09 -16.24 3.53
CA ILE A 64 -2.71 -15.74 3.41
C ILE A 64 -1.88 -16.84 2.74
N THR A 65 -1.41 -16.55 1.53
CA THR A 65 -0.65 -17.47 0.69
C THR A 65 0.86 -17.31 0.88
N GLU A 66 1.32 -16.07 1.04
CA GLU A 66 2.72 -15.72 1.30
C GLU A 66 2.78 -14.57 2.30
N TYR A 67 3.90 -14.45 3.01
CA TYR A 67 4.21 -13.27 3.79
C TYR A 67 5.71 -12.97 3.78
N SER A 68 6.06 -11.70 3.95
CA SER A 68 7.43 -11.25 4.22
C SER A 68 7.42 -10.20 5.32
N MET A 69 8.49 -10.12 6.10
CA MET A 69 8.70 -9.09 7.11
C MET A 69 9.92 -8.26 6.73
N ASP A 70 9.80 -6.94 6.80
CA ASP A 70 10.91 -6.01 6.56
C ASP A 70 11.76 -5.78 7.83
N GLU A 71 12.82 -4.98 7.71
CA GLU A 71 13.72 -4.65 8.84
C GLU A 71 13.04 -3.83 9.94
N LYS A 72 11.88 -3.21 9.64
CA LYS A 72 11.08 -2.42 10.58
C LYS A 72 10.01 -3.28 11.27
N GLY A 73 9.85 -4.54 10.88
CA GLY A 73 8.81 -5.42 11.40
C GLY A 73 7.44 -5.21 10.75
N ASN A 74 7.36 -4.50 9.62
CA ASN A 74 6.14 -4.46 8.82
C ASN A 74 6.00 -5.79 8.07
N TYR A 75 4.78 -6.33 8.02
CA TYR A 75 4.47 -7.52 7.25
C TYR A 75 3.78 -7.16 5.93
N THR A 76 4.23 -7.75 4.82
CA THR A 76 3.47 -7.79 3.57
C THR A 76 2.84 -9.16 3.44
N LEU A 77 1.51 -9.22 3.32
CA LEU A 77 0.73 -10.44 3.22
C LEU A 77 0.15 -10.56 1.81
N LYS A 78 0.41 -11.67 1.11
CA LYS A 78 -0.25 -11.98 -0.15
C LYS A 78 -1.47 -12.85 0.08
N MET A 79 -2.58 -12.43 -0.49
CA MET A 79 -3.87 -13.04 -0.29
C MET A 79 -4.23 -13.94 -1.47
N SER A 80 -5.07 -14.97 -1.25
CA SER A 80 -5.42 -15.96 -2.29
C SER A 80 -6.24 -15.40 -3.45
N ASP A 81 -6.81 -14.22 -3.29
CA ASP A 81 -7.52 -13.45 -4.33
C ASP A 81 -6.57 -12.52 -5.12
N GLY A 82 -5.28 -12.53 -4.80
CA GLY A 82 -4.26 -11.70 -5.45
C GLY A 82 -4.08 -10.32 -4.83
N MET A 83 -4.83 -9.96 -3.79
CA MET A 83 -4.58 -8.72 -3.05
C MET A 83 -3.32 -8.82 -2.19
N GLU A 84 -2.70 -7.67 -1.93
CA GLU A 84 -1.62 -7.54 -0.96
C GLU A 84 -2.08 -6.64 0.18
N LEU A 85 -1.80 -7.06 1.43
CA LEU A 85 -2.12 -6.32 2.63
C LEU A 85 -0.84 -6.05 3.42
N THR A 86 -0.57 -4.78 3.70
CA THR A 86 0.55 -4.38 4.56
C THR A 86 0.06 -4.21 5.99
N VAL A 87 0.71 -4.89 6.93
CA VAL A 87 0.51 -4.76 8.36
C VAL A 87 1.69 -4.00 8.94
N TYR A 88 1.46 -2.74 9.28
CA TYR A 88 2.49 -1.86 9.80
C TYR A 88 2.83 -2.20 11.26
N SER A 89 4.11 -2.18 11.58
CA SER A 89 4.65 -2.29 12.95
C SER A 89 4.31 -1.07 13.81
N GLY A 90 3.93 0.04 13.18
CA GLY A 90 3.78 1.34 13.84
C GLY A 90 5.12 2.09 14.01
N LEU A 91 6.24 1.52 13.56
CA LEU A 91 7.46 2.30 13.38
C LEU A 91 7.30 3.23 12.17
N PRO A 92 7.73 4.49 12.26
CA PRO A 92 7.64 5.42 11.14
C PRO A 92 8.41 4.91 9.92
N ASP A 93 7.76 5.03 8.75
CA ASP A 93 8.35 4.62 7.48
C ASP A 93 9.50 5.53 7.04
N GLU A 94 9.64 6.72 7.63
CA GLU A 94 10.59 7.74 7.19
C GLU A 94 11.59 8.13 8.29
N ASP A 95 12.75 8.59 7.83
CA ASP A 95 13.87 8.97 8.68
C ASP A 95 13.54 10.19 9.56
N ILE A 96 14.11 10.20 10.76
CA ILE A 96 14.12 11.35 11.67
C ILE A 96 14.74 12.55 10.93
N PRO A 97 14.22 13.79 11.10
CA PRO A 97 14.81 14.97 10.49
C PRO A 97 16.34 15.03 10.67
N VAL A 98 17.09 15.01 9.57
CA VAL A 98 18.55 15.05 9.60
C VAL A 98 19.01 16.49 9.40
N LEU A 99 19.77 17.02 10.35
CA LEU A 99 20.42 18.31 10.19
C LEU A 99 21.62 18.20 9.25
N GLY A 100 21.73 19.17 8.35
CA GLY A 100 22.82 19.29 7.40
C GLY A 100 23.30 20.73 7.27
N VAL A 101 24.27 20.90 6.38
CA VAL A 101 24.77 22.22 5.98
C VAL A 101 24.76 22.28 4.46
N SER A 102 24.07 23.25 3.89
CA SER A 102 24.03 23.48 2.45
C SER A 102 25.38 23.93 1.90
N GLU A 103 25.57 23.83 0.58
CA GLU A 103 26.82 24.27 -0.08
C GLU A 103 27.15 25.74 0.18
N ASP A 104 26.12 26.59 0.28
CA ASP A 104 26.24 28.02 0.61
C ASP A 104 26.34 28.32 2.12
N GLY A 105 26.47 27.27 2.94
CA GLY A 105 26.87 27.34 4.35
C GLY A 105 25.75 27.59 5.35
N TYR A 106 24.48 27.38 4.96
CA TYR A 106 23.33 27.49 5.85
C TYR A 106 23.00 26.14 6.47
N TRP A 107 22.41 26.17 7.68
CA TRP A 107 21.81 24.97 8.23
C TRP A 107 20.65 24.51 7.35
N THR A 108 20.48 23.21 7.26
CA THR A 108 19.35 22.58 6.59
C THR A 108 18.77 21.51 7.49
N TYR A 109 17.50 21.15 7.28
CA TYR A 109 17.00 19.85 7.67
C TYR A 109 16.47 19.10 6.46
N THR A 110 16.65 17.79 6.45
CA THR A 110 16.08 16.89 5.45
C THR A 110 15.01 16.05 6.12
N LEU A 111 13.81 16.03 5.53
CA LEU A 111 12.69 15.19 5.92
C LEU A 111 12.10 14.61 4.63
N ASN A 112 11.94 13.28 4.58
CA ASN A 112 11.30 12.58 3.45
C ASN A 112 11.96 12.84 2.09
N GLY A 113 13.29 12.98 2.08
CA GLY A 113 14.07 13.32 0.89
C GLY A 113 14.00 14.78 0.45
N GLU A 114 13.15 15.60 1.05
CA GLU A 114 13.09 17.05 0.82
C GLU A 114 14.01 17.78 1.79
N THR A 115 14.82 18.71 1.28
CA THR A 115 15.77 19.49 2.09
C THR A 115 15.34 20.95 2.17
N ILE A 116 15.10 21.42 3.39
CA ILE A 116 14.69 22.78 3.68
C ILE A 116 15.86 23.55 4.29
N LYS A 117 16.13 24.73 3.71
CA LYS A 117 17.17 25.65 4.18
C LYS A 117 16.65 26.51 5.34
N LEU A 118 17.40 26.56 6.43
CA LEU A 118 17.12 27.40 7.58
C LEU A 118 17.70 28.81 7.40
N SER A 119 17.23 29.74 8.22
CA SER A 119 17.64 31.15 8.15
C SER A 119 19.06 31.40 8.71
N SER A 120 19.65 30.47 9.45
CA SER A 120 20.98 30.64 10.07
C SER A 120 22.12 29.97 9.29
N LYS A 121 23.31 30.59 9.35
CA LYS A 121 24.55 30.00 8.84
C LYS A 121 25.19 29.05 9.83
N ALA A 122 25.71 27.95 9.30
CA ALA A 122 26.46 26.95 10.06
C ALA A 122 27.93 27.31 10.22
N LYS A 123 28.47 28.12 9.30
CA LYS A 123 29.87 28.55 9.31
C LYS A 123 29.97 30.04 9.58
N PRO A 124 31.07 30.50 10.21
CA PRO A 124 31.32 31.92 10.38
C PRO A 124 31.41 32.65 9.03
N GLU A 125 30.81 33.83 8.95
CA GLU A 125 30.87 34.72 7.79
C GLU A 125 31.08 36.16 8.27
N ASP A 126 31.95 36.91 7.59
CA ASP A 126 32.27 38.32 7.91
C ASP A 126 32.65 38.56 9.38
N GLY A 127 33.31 37.60 10.01
CA GLY A 127 33.77 37.69 11.40
C GLY A 127 32.68 37.49 12.45
N LYS A 128 31.48 37.04 12.06
CA LYS A 128 30.43 36.58 12.97
C LYS A 128 30.39 35.06 12.97
N ASP A 129 30.31 34.45 14.15
CA ASP A 129 30.17 33.00 14.28
C ASP A 129 28.83 32.52 13.72
N GLY A 130 28.82 31.28 13.21
CA GLY A 130 27.58 30.61 12.82
C GLY A 130 26.73 30.25 14.03
N GLU A 131 25.41 30.25 13.86
CA GLU A 131 24.46 29.98 14.95
C GLU A 131 23.91 28.56 14.81
N THR A 132 24.25 27.68 15.76
CA THR A 132 23.79 26.28 15.77
C THR A 132 22.35 26.21 16.29
N PRO A 133 21.39 25.66 15.52
CA PRO A 133 20.02 25.46 15.97
C PRO A 133 19.98 24.48 17.16
N THR A 134 19.09 24.75 18.11
CA THR A 134 18.75 23.79 19.18
C THR A 134 17.52 23.01 18.76
N ILE A 135 17.58 21.67 18.84
CA ILE A 135 16.45 20.78 18.56
C ILE A 135 15.74 20.42 19.86
N SER A 136 14.41 20.39 19.82
CA SER A 136 13.56 20.00 20.95
C SER A 136 12.31 19.26 20.47
N ILE A 137 11.57 18.68 21.41
CA ILE A 137 10.23 18.13 21.21
C ILE A 137 9.27 18.97 22.03
N ASP A 138 8.14 19.40 21.46
CA ASP A 138 7.13 20.16 22.19
C ASP A 138 6.14 19.25 22.94
N GLU A 139 5.21 19.86 23.69
CA GLU A 139 4.21 19.14 24.51
C GLU A 139 3.24 18.28 23.67
N GLU A 140 3.09 18.60 22.38
CA GLU A 140 2.25 17.85 21.44
C GLU A 140 3.04 16.73 20.73
N GLY A 141 4.34 16.62 20.99
CA GLY A 141 5.21 15.57 20.47
C GLY A 141 5.85 15.89 19.12
N TYR A 142 5.85 17.15 18.67
CA TYR A 142 6.43 17.55 17.38
C TYR A 142 7.91 17.91 17.48
N TRP A 143 8.68 17.56 16.45
CA TRP A 143 10.06 18.04 16.32
C TRP A 143 10.06 19.56 16.12
N CYS A 144 10.90 20.25 16.89
CA CYS A 144 11.07 21.70 16.84
C CYS A 144 12.54 22.08 16.72
N TYR A 145 12.80 23.25 16.15
CA TYR A 145 14.09 23.90 16.16
C TYR A 145 13.99 25.34 16.68
N THR A 146 15.06 25.80 17.31
CA THR A 146 15.20 27.19 17.77
C THR A 146 16.55 27.71 17.31
N ILE A 147 16.57 28.87 16.65
CA ILE A 147 17.79 29.53 16.19
C ILE A 147 18.17 30.60 17.21
N ALA A 148 19.37 30.49 17.79
CA ALA A 148 19.97 31.47 18.70
C ALA A 148 19.06 31.99 19.83
N GLY A 149 18.21 31.11 20.39
CA GLY A 149 17.28 31.47 21.46
C GLY A 149 16.09 32.33 21.02
N GLY A 150 15.83 32.41 19.71
CA GLY A 150 14.61 32.99 19.15
C GLY A 150 13.36 32.16 19.39
N GLU A 151 12.31 32.40 18.61
CA GLU A 151 11.07 31.63 18.73
C GLU A 151 11.27 30.19 18.26
N THR A 152 10.70 29.25 19.01
CA THR A 152 10.68 27.83 18.66
C THR A 152 9.74 27.61 17.48
N GLN A 153 10.23 26.94 16.45
CA GLN A 153 9.47 26.61 15.24
C GLN A 153 9.35 25.10 15.09
N ARG A 154 8.14 24.61 14.77
CA ARG A 154 7.94 23.20 14.40
C ARG A 154 8.60 22.93 13.05
N ILE A 155 9.24 21.77 12.93
CA ILE A 155 9.63 21.22 11.63
C ILE A 155 8.34 20.99 10.83
N GLY A 156 8.28 21.42 9.58
CA GLY A 156 7.10 21.26 8.74
C GLY A 156 6.92 19.84 8.22
N GLY A 157 5.81 19.60 7.50
CA GLY A 157 5.57 18.33 6.81
C GLY A 157 4.56 17.41 7.52
N PRO A 158 3.99 16.44 6.80
CA PRO A 158 2.92 15.56 7.30
C PRO A 158 3.35 14.56 8.37
N TYR A 159 4.65 14.34 8.55
CA TYR A 159 5.22 13.32 9.47
C TYR A 159 6.21 13.91 10.48
N ASN A 160 5.99 15.14 10.91
CA ASN A 160 6.86 15.90 11.82
C ASN A 160 6.69 15.57 13.32
N ILE A 161 6.07 14.44 13.67
CA ILE A 161 5.85 13.99 15.04
C ILE A 161 7.06 13.17 15.52
N ALA A 162 7.72 13.64 16.59
CA ALA A 162 8.85 13.00 17.25
C ALA A 162 8.42 11.93 18.25
N ASP A 163 7.29 12.15 18.94
CA ASP A 163 6.74 11.20 19.89
C ASP A 163 5.90 10.15 19.16
N ILE A 164 6.51 9.00 18.91
CA ILE A 164 5.86 7.85 18.27
C ILE A 164 4.59 7.38 19.02
N THR A 165 4.45 7.71 20.31
CA THR A 165 3.24 7.36 21.08
C THR A 165 2.04 8.27 20.76
N LYS A 166 2.28 9.38 20.05
CA LYS A 166 1.27 10.33 19.58
C LYS A 166 0.90 10.15 18.12
N ILE A 167 1.69 9.39 17.37
CA ILE A 167 1.32 8.91 16.04
C ILE A 167 0.24 7.84 16.24
N PRO A 168 -0.87 7.84 15.48
CA PRO A 168 -1.83 6.74 15.52
C PRO A 168 -1.09 5.46 15.12
N GLY A 169 -0.67 4.70 16.14
CA GLY A 169 0.08 3.47 15.97
C GLY A 169 -0.76 2.42 15.25
N SER A 170 -0.08 1.38 14.78
CA SER A 170 -0.74 0.19 14.27
C SER A 170 -1.88 -0.26 15.20
N ILE A 171 -2.99 -0.72 14.63
CA ILE A 171 -4.08 -1.32 15.42
C ILE A 171 -3.61 -2.63 16.10
N PHE A 172 -2.50 -3.18 15.61
CA PHE A 172 -1.87 -4.39 16.11
C PHE A 172 -0.79 -4.04 17.13
N ALA A 173 -0.85 -4.68 18.28
CA ALA A 173 0.19 -4.64 19.31
C ALA A 173 1.36 -5.57 18.97
N ASP A 174 1.09 -6.69 18.31
CA ASP A 174 2.10 -7.69 17.94
C ASP A 174 1.57 -8.62 16.85
N VAL A 175 2.47 -9.20 16.05
CA VAL A 175 2.18 -10.25 15.08
C VAL A 175 3.19 -11.38 15.27
N VAL A 176 2.69 -12.57 15.60
CA VAL A 176 3.53 -13.74 15.86
C VAL A 176 3.17 -14.85 14.88
N VAL A 177 4.16 -15.40 14.18
CA VAL A 177 3.97 -16.58 13.34
C VAL A 177 4.51 -17.81 14.06
N LYS A 178 3.64 -18.78 14.34
CA LYS A 178 3.99 -20.04 14.99
C LYS A 178 3.09 -21.17 14.50
N ASP A 179 3.66 -22.34 14.26
CA ASP A 179 2.92 -23.56 13.92
C ASP A 179 1.92 -23.37 12.74
N ASN A 180 2.37 -22.65 11.70
CA ASN A 180 1.57 -22.32 10.50
C ASN A 180 0.34 -21.41 10.76
N VAL A 181 0.34 -20.71 11.88
CA VAL A 181 -0.67 -19.71 12.25
C VAL A 181 0.02 -18.37 12.48
N MET A 182 -0.56 -17.31 11.91
CA MET A 182 -0.19 -15.93 12.18
C MET A 182 -1.20 -15.35 13.17
N THR A 183 -0.75 -15.11 14.39
CA THR A 183 -1.56 -14.53 15.48
C THR A 183 -1.35 -13.03 15.54
N PHE A 184 -2.44 -12.28 15.42
CA PHE A 184 -2.47 -10.83 15.57
C PHE A 184 -2.99 -10.47 16.96
N SER A 185 -2.22 -9.67 17.70
CA SER A 185 -2.66 -9.09 18.97
C SER A 185 -3.09 -7.65 18.74
N PHE A 186 -4.19 -7.21 19.36
CA PHE A 186 -4.69 -5.83 19.21
C PHE A 186 -4.26 -4.95 20.37
N VAL A 187 -4.02 -3.66 20.11
CA VAL A 187 -3.65 -2.67 21.15
C VAL A 187 -4.74 -2.53 22.23
N GLY A 188 -6.01 -2.68 21.85
CA GLY A 188 -7.15 -2.71 22.77
C GLY A 188 -7.37 -4.03 23.53
N GLY A 189 -6.50 -5.01 23.33
CA GLY A 189 -6.64 -6.37 23.85
C GLY A 189 -7.42 -7.31 22.92
N GLY A 190 -7.25 -8.61 23.16
CA GLY A 190 -7.75 -9.67 22.28
C GLY A 190 -6.73 -10.09 21.22
N THR A 191 -6.94 -11.28 20.66
CA THR A 191 -6.11 -11.85 19.61
C THR A 191 -6.98 -12.48 18.54
N THR A 192 -6.47 -12.55 17.31
CA THR A 192 -7.05 -13.37 16.25
C THR A 192 -5.98 -14.23 15.61
N ASP A 193 -6.33 -15.48 15.36
CA ASP A 193 -5.46 -16.45 14.72
C ASP A 193 -5.87 -16.56 13.25
N ILE A 194 -4.95 -16.20 12.36
CA ILE A 194 -5.13 -16.40 10.93
C ILE A 194 -4.17 -17.50 10.49
N PRO A 195 -4.70 -18.69 10.15
CA PRO A 195 -3.89 -19.78 9.66
C PRO A 195 -3.32 -19.42 8.30
N LEU A 196 -2.04 -19.67 8.12
CA LEU A 196 -1.39 -19.58 6.82
C LEU A 196 -1.85 -20.78 5.99
N LEU A 197 -1.91 -20.63 4.67
CA LEU A 197 -2.34 -21.70 3.76
C LEU A 197 -1.56 -23.01 3.97
N GLY A 198 -0.41 -23.00 4.66
CA GLY A 198 0.35 -24.20 4.99
C GLY A 198 0.87 -24.91 3.75
N GLY A 199 0.90 -24.20 2.61
CA GLY A 199 1.16 -24.78 1.30
C GLY A 199 0.02 -25.60 0.72
N LEU A 200 -1.21 -25.58 1.28
CA LEU A 200 -2.39 -26.24 0.71
C LEU A 200 -2.52 -25.88 -0.77
N ASN A 201 -2.24 -26.85 -1.63
CA ASN A 201 -2.18 -26.60 -3.06
C ASN A 201 -2.45 -27.89 -3.82
N MET A 202 -2.90 -27.71 -5.06
CA MET A 202 -3.05 -28.77 -6.04
C MET A 202 -2.59 -28.23 -7.39
N THR A 203 -1.79 -28.98 -8.13
CA THR A 203 -1.33 -28.62 -9.48
C THR A 203 -1.62 -29.73 -10.46
N PHE A 204 -1.81 -29.35 -11.72
CA PHE A 204 -2.01 -30.26 -12.85
C PHE A 204 -0.76 -30.21 -13.72
N ALA A 205 -0.31 -31.34 -14.26
CA ALA A 205 0.83 -31.38 -15.15
C ALA A 205 0.65 -32.37 -16.30
N ASP A 206 1.26 -32.06 -17.44
CA ASP A 206 1.46 -33.00 -18.56
C ASP A 206 2.98 -33.21 -18.74
N GLY A 207 3.47 -34.37 -18.32
CA GLY A 207 4.90 -34.61 -18.16
C GLY A 207 5.51 -33.70 -17.08
N ALA A 208 6.50 -32.88 -17.46
CA ALA A 208 7.22 -31.98 -16.56
C ALA A 208 6.64 -30.56 -16.49
N THR A 209 5.55 -30.29 -17.23
CA THR A 209 5.00 -28.94 -17.36
C THR A 209 3.75 -28.79 -16.51
N SER A 210 3.76 -27.87 -15.54
CA SER A 210 2.56 -27.46 -14.80
C SER A 210 1.60 -26.68 -15.70
N LEU A 211 0.31 -26.97 -15.58
CA LEU A 211 -0.75 -26.46 -16.45
C LEU A 211 -1.82 -25.71 -15.65
N THR A 212 -2.28 -24.60 -16.22
CA THR A 212 -3.53 -23.92 -15.84
C THR A 212 -4.61 -24.08 -16.92
N SER A 213 -4.24 -24.59 -18.09
CA SER A 213 -5.14 -24.94 -19.18
C SER A 213 -4.66 -26.16 -19.96
N VAL A 214 -5.60 -26.84 -20.63
CA VAL A 214 -5.33 -28.00 -21.49
C VAL A 214 -6.28 -27.99 -22.70
N THR A 215 -5.80 -28.46 -23.85
CA THR A 215 -6.62 -28.68 -25.05
C THR A 215 -6.78 -30.17 -25.30
N ILE A 216 -8.01 -30.63 -25.50
CA ILE A 216 -8.37 -32.03 -25.69
C ILE A 216 -9.27 -32.14 -26.92
N ALA A 217 -8.98 -33.06 -27.84
CA ALA A 217 -9.82 -33.29 -29.01
C ALA A 217 -11.18 -33.87 -28.62
N LYS A 218 -12.23 -33.59 -29.38
CA LYS A 218 -13.57 -34.10 -29.14
C LYS A 218 -13.59 -35.63 -29.15
N ASN A 219 -14.41 -36.22 -28.27
CA ASN A 219 -14.54 -37.67 -28.14
C ASN A 219 -13.24 -38.41 -27.78
N THR A 220 -12.34 -37.76 -27.04
CA THR A 220 -11.10 -38.39 -26.57
C THR A 220 -10.98 -38.35 -25.04
N LEU A 221 -9.94 -39.01 -24.55
CA LEU A 221 -9.56 -39.04 -23.14
C LEU A 221 -8.15 -38.45 -23.00
N LYS A 222 -7.96 -37.62 -21.98
CA LYS A 222 -6.64 -37.11 -21.58
C LYS A 222 -6.44 -37.38 -20.09
N GLU A 223 -5.27 -37.93 -19.76
CA GLU A 223 -4.80 -38.08 -18.39
C GLU A 223 -3.74 -37.00 -18.10
N LEU A 224 -3.84 -36.38 -16.93
CA LEU A 224 -2.91 -35.39 -16.39
C LEU A 224 -2.40 -35.88 -15.04
N LYS A 225 -1.14 -35.57 -14.72
CA LYS A 225 -0.58 -35.79 -13.38
C LYS A 225 -1.13 -34.74 -12.43
N VAL A 226 -1.40 -35.15 -11.20
CA VAL A 226 -1.82 -34.28 -10.10
C VAL A 226 -0.78 -34.33 -9.00
N GLU A 227 -0.38 -33.16 -8.49
CA GLU A 227 0.40 -33.05 -7.26
C GLU A 227 -0.41 -32.30 -6.22
N GLN A 228 -0.47 -32.85 -5.02
CA GLN A 228 -1.25 -32.31 -3.90
C GLN A 228 -0.33 -32.04 -2.72
N ILE A 229 -0.52 -30.91 -2.06
CA ILE A 229 0.20 -30.54 -0.85
C ILE A 229 -0.85 -30.26 0.22
N ASN A 230 -0.80 -31.01 1.32
CA ASN A 230 -1.67 -30.86 2.49
C ASN A 230 -3.18 -30.91 2.19
N VAL A 231 -3.58 -31.62 1.13
CA VAL A 231 -4.98 -31.86 0.77
C VAL A 231 -5.50 -33.09 1.52
N ASP A 232 -6.63 -32.93 2.21
CA ASP A 232 -7.38 -33.99 2.90
C ASP A 232 -8.61 -34.43 2.11
N LYS A 233 -9.28 -33.47 1.44
CA LYS A 233 -10.51 -33.74 0.68
C LYS A 233 -10.58 -32.85 -0.56
N ILE A 234 -11.14 -33.40 -1.64
CA ILE A 234 -11.42 -32.65 -2.87
C ILE A 234 -12.89 -32.80 -3.24
N ILE A 235 -13.51 -31.70 -3.66
CA ILE A 235 -14.85 -31.66 -4.27
C ILE A 235 -14.70 -31.04 -5.67
N ILE A 236 -15.19 -31.73 -6.69
CA ILE A 236 -15.24 -31.21 -8.06
C ILE A 236 -16.58 -30.55 -8.25
N ASP A 237 -16.58 -29.29 -8.69
CA ASP A 237 -17.82 -28.58 -9.00
C ASP A 237 -18.52 -29.22 -10.22
N PRO A 238 -19.87 -29.15 -10.30
CA PRO A 238 -20.59 -29.70 -11.43
C PRO A 238 -20.07 -29.15 -12.76
N THR A 239 -19.70 -30.06 -13.66
CA THR A 239 -19.16 -29.74 -14.99
C THR A 239 -19.80 -30.65 -16.04
N PRO A 240 -19.99 -30.18 -17.29
CA PRO A 240 -20.45 -31.05 -18.39
C PRO A 240 -19.40 -32.07 -18.84
N LEU A 241 -18.15 -31.93 -18.41
CA LEU A 241 -17.07 -32.88 -18.70
C LEU A 241 -17.16 -34.09 -17.76
N MET A 242 -16.85 -35.28 -18.28
CA MET A 242 -16.63 -36.45 -17.43
C MET A 242 -15.21 -36.37 -16.86
N VAL A 243 -15.13 -36.06 -15.57
CA VAL A 243 -13.87 -35.87 -14.83
C VAL A 243 -13.76 -36.91 -13.73
N ASP A 244 -12.65 -37.64 -13.72
CA ASP A 244 -12.31 -38.60 -12.66
C ASP A 244 -10.95 -38.22 -12.05
N LEU A 245 -10.89 -38.12 -10.73
CA LEU A 245 -9.73 -37.63 -10.00
C LEU A 245 -9.29 -38.67 -8.96
N THR A 246 -8.02 -39.03 -9.01
CA THR A 246 -7.34 -39.84 -8.00
C THR A 246 -6.32 -38.98 -7.24
N ASP A 247 -5.63 -39.56 -6.27
CA ASP A 247 -4.58 -38.86 -5.51
C ASP A 247 -3.47 -38.30 -6.41
N THR A 248 -3.19 -38.95 -7.54
CA THR A 248 -2.03 -38.63 -8.40
C THR A 248 -2.37 -38.35 -9.86
N SER A 249 -3.61 -38.57 -10.30
CA SER A 249 -4.00 -38.35 -11.70
C SER A 249 -5.41 -37.78 -11.84
N LEU A 250 -5.59 -36.98 -12.89
CA LEU A 250 -6.85 -36.41 -13.33
C LEU A 250 -7.13 -36.91 -14.75
N THR A 251 -8.26 -37.58 -14.94
CA THR A 251 -8.71 -38.03 -16.25
C THR A 251 -9.90 -37.19 -16.70
N ILE A 252 -9.84 -36.68 -17.93
CA ILE A 252 -10.89 -35.87 -18.54
C ILE A 252 -11.33 -36.56 -19.84
N GLN A 253 -12.63 -36.86 -19.95
CA GLN A 253 -13.27 -37.42 -21.14
C GLN A 253 -14.19 -36.38 -21.78
N THR A 254 -14.08 -36.24 -23.11
CA THR A 254 -14.84 -35.27 -23.91
C THR A 254 -15.88 -35.93 -24.82
N THR A 255 -16.23 -37.19 -24.55
CA THR A 255 -17.21 -37.94 -25.35
C THR A 255 -18.61 -37.32 -25.22
N GLY A 256 -19.18 -36.92 -26.35
CA GLY A 256 -20.51 -36.30 -26.39
C GLY A 256 -20.58 -34.86 -25.87
N VAL A 257 -19.43 -34.23 -25.61
CA VAL A 257 -19.33 -32.82 -25.23
C VAL A 257 -19.07 -31.96 -26.47
N ASP A 258 -19.73 -30.81 -26.57
CA ASP A 258 -19.53 -29.89 -27.69
C ASP A 258 -18.14 -29.20 -27.63
N PRO A 259 -17.58 -28.78 -28.77
CA PRO A 259 -16.38 -27.96 -28.78
C PRO A 259 -16.62 -26.63 -28.04
N GLY A 260 -15.64 -26.21 -27.25
CA GLY A 260 -15.79 -25.04 -26.40
C GLY A 260 -14.74 -24.95 -25.31
N VAL A 261 -14.85 -23.91 -24.48
CA VAL A 261 -14.00 -23.71 -23.30
C VAL A 261 -14.82 -23.96 -22.06
N TYR A 262 -14.30 -24.81 -21.18
CA TYR A 262 -14.94 -25.23 -19.94
C TYR A 262 -13.98 -24.98 -18.78
N ASP A 263 -14.42 -24.24 -17.77
CA ASP A 263 -13.67 -24.08 -16.52
C ASP A 263 -14.12 -25.17 -15.54
N VAL A 264 -13.18 -26.03 -15.14
CA VAL A 264 -13.41 -27.05 -14.12
C VAL A 264 -12.83 -26.56 -12.80
N HIS A 265 -13.67 -26.49 -11.76
CA HIS A 265 -13.27 -26.03 -10.44
C HIS A 265 -13.17 -27.19 -9.46
N PHE A 266 -12.10 -27.17 -8.65
CA PHE A 266 -11.77 -28.14 -7.63
C PHE A 266 -11.69 -27.40 -6.29
N GLN A 267 -12.62 -27.67 -5.39
CA GLN A 267 -12.56 -27.21 -4.02
C GLN A 267 -11.71 -28.22 -3.22
N ILE A 268 -10.46 -27.84 -2.92
CA ILE A 268 -9.56 -28.66 -2.11
C ILE A 268 -9.64 -28.19 -0.66
N PHE A 269 -9.60 -29.15 0.26
CA PHE A 269 -9.72 -28.91 1.69
C PHE A 269 -8.52 -29.50 2.44
N SER A 270 -8.00 -28.78 3.43
CA SER A 270 -7.03 -29.34 4.38
C SER A 270 -7.73 -30.08 5.53
N LYS A 271 -6.94 -30.78 6.37
CA LYS A 271 -7.45 -31.48 7.58
C LYS A 271 -8.10 -30.53 8.58
N GLU A 272 -7.60 -29.31 8.63
CA GLU A 272 -8.04 -28.24 9.53
C GLU A 272 -9.31 -27.54 9.01
N GLY A 273 -9.78 -27.89 7.80
CA GLY A 273 -11.02 -27.38 7.20
C GLY A 273 -10.84 -26.17 6.29
N TYR A 274 -9.61 -25.76 5.96
CA TYR A 274 -9.37 -24.68 5.00
C TYR A 274 -9.78 -25.10 3.60
N ARG A 275 -10.28 -24.16 2.80
CA ARG A 275 -10.72 -24.41 1.44
C ARG A 275 -9.97 -23.52 0.45
N LEU A 276 -9.36 -24.12 -0.57
CA LEU A 276 -8.81 -23.41 -1.73
C LEU A 276 -9.55 -23.86 -3.00
N ILE A 277 -9.87 -22.92 -3.89
CA ILE A 277 -10.45 -23.24 -5.20
C ILE A 277 -9.33 -23.26 -6.23
N LYS A 278 -9.15 -24.41 -6.89
CA LYS A 278 -8.24 -24.59 -8.01
C LYS A 278 -9.05 -24.75 -9.29
N SER A 279 -8.57 -24.16 -10.38
CA SER A 279 -9.28 -24.18 -11.66
C SER A 279 -8.38 -24.74 -12.75
N LEU A 280 -8.96 -25.54 -13.64
CA LEU A 280 -8.32 -25.99 -14.88
C LEU A 280 -9.21 -25.61 -16.05
N LYS A 281 -8.66 -24.82 -16.97
CA LYS A 281 -9.35 -24.44 -18.20
C LYS A 281 -9.19 -25.53 -19.26
N VAL A 282 -10.28 -26.15 -19.66
CA VAL A 282 -10.30 -27.23 -20.65
C VAL A 282 -10.88 -26.72 -21.97
N THR A 283 -10.09 -26.74 -23.03
CA THR A 283 -10.54 -26.44 -24.39
C THR A 283 -10.84 -27.74 -25.12
N VAL A 284 -12.10 -27.99 -25.47
CA VAL A 284 -12.49 -29.09 -26.35
C VAL A 284 -12.38 -28.61 -27.79
N SER A 285 -11.42 -29.15 -28.54
CA SER A 285 -11.28 -28.89 -29.98
C SER A 285 -12.09 -29.89 -30.80
N GLU A 286 -12.37 -29.55 -32.06
CA GLU A 286 -12.85 -30.53 -33.05
C GLU A 286 -11.92 -31.75 -33.17
#